data_AF-A0A382ZKB3-F1
#
_entry.id   AF-A0A382ZKB3-F1
#
_cell.length_a   1.000
_cell.length_b   1.000
_cell.length_c   1.000
_cell.angle_alpha   90.00
_cell.angle_beta   90.00
_cell.angle_gamma   90.00
#
_symmetry.space_group_name_H-M   'P 1'
#
loop_
_entity.id
_entity.type
_entity.pdbx_description
1 polymer ?
#
loop_
_entity_poly.entity_id
_entity_poly.type
_entity_poly.pdbx_seq_one_letter_code
_entity_poly.pdbx_strand_id
1 'polypeptide(L)'
;VKELNFEHTDSITHELIATHSEINIKNVEKTIDDLEFTQEKILVCGRGASSHPEFNPRFATPSTMIQADLYVTVDHHKPKKEYFTKKGNYAVSLIAHPDIQKKILELNGEIFWFSPQYLKNDLPKIISGVITLENSGLASISLSSYFNAKSVLLSGIKLTGLYAKFLEGKKLVFENALKNKTKIFSLDGVLAAKTTFDDWCKF
;
A
#
# COMPACT_ATOMS: atom_id res chain seq x y z
N VAL A 1 -3.64 -9.38 35.95
CA VAL A 1 -4.03 -9.17 34.54
C VAL A 1 -3.13 -10.07 33.71
N LYS A 2 -3.68 -11.07 33.01
CA LYS A 2 -2.88 -11.97 32.17
C LYS A 2 -2.32 -11.15 31.00
N GLU A 3 -1.01 -11.05 30.91
CA GLU A 3 -0.32 -10.56 29.72
C GLU A 3 -0.70 -11.49 28.56
N LEU A 4 -1.47 -10.95 27.62
CA LEU A 4 -1.66 -11.57 26.32
C LEU A 4 -0.31 -11.48 25.60
N ASN A 5 0.39 -12.61 25.52
CA ASN A 5 1.44 -12.82 24.53
C ASN A 5 0.79 -12.67 23.15
N PHE A 6 0.81 -11.46 22.60
CA PHE A 6 0.54 -11.24 21.20
C PHE A 6 1.70 -11.85 20.41
N GLU A 7 1.53 -13.09 19.97
CA GLU A 7 2.16 -13.50 18.72
C GLU A 7 1.91 -12.37 17.72
N HIS A 8 2.97 -11.86 17.09
CA HIS A 8 2.89 -10.80 16.07
C HIS A 8 2.11 -11.30 14.85
N THR A 9 0.81 -11.39 14.97
CA THR A 9 -0.07 -11.64 13.86
C THR A 9 -0.23 -10.29 13.16
N ASP A 10 0.42 -10.10 12.00
CA ASP A 10 0.16 -8.92 11.15
C ASP A 10 -1.28 -8.95 10.54
N SER A 11 -2.28 -9.45 11.26
CA SER A 11 -3.69 -9.49 10.87
C SER A 11 -4.48 -8.56 11.78
N ILE A 12 -5.36 -7.74 11.19
CA ILE A 12 -6.25 -6.86 11.94
C ILE A 12 -7.52 -7.61 12.31
N THR A 13 -8.08 -7.40 13.50
CA THR A 13 -9.39 -7.97 13.85
C THR A 13 -10.53 -7.15 13.24
N HIS A 14 -11.72 -7.75 13.08
CA HIS A 14 -12.91 -7.00 12.65
C HIS A 14 -13.26 -5.84 13.59
N GLU A 15 -13.06 -6.01 14.89
CA GLU A 15 -13.27 -4.96 15.90
C GLU A 15 -12.30 -3.78 15.71
N LEU A 16 -11.02 -4.07 15.44
CA LEU A 16 -10.03 -3.03 15.15
C LEU A 16 -10.29 -2.35 13.80
N ILE A 17 -10.74 -3.09 12.78
CA ILE A 17 -11.20 -2.51 11.50
C ILE A 17 -12.28 -1.46 11.77
N ALA A 18 -13.33 -1.83 12.50
CA ALA A 18 -14.44 -0.93 12.82
C ALA A 18 -13.94 0.29 13.60
N THR A 19 -13.23 0.06 14.70
CA THR A 19 -12.69 1.10 15.59
C THR A 19 -11.78 2.08 14.85
N HIS A 20 -10.81 1.58 14.08
CA HIS A 20 -9.90 2.45 13.33
C HIS A 20 -10.65 3.25 12.27
N SER A 21 -11.58 2.61 11.55
CA SER A 21 -12.35 3.29 10.50
C SER A 21 -13.24 4.41 11.05
N GLU A 22 -13.87 4.21 12.21
CA GLU A 22 -14.71 5.22 12.87
C GLU A 22 -13.90 6.41 13.39
N ILE A 23 -12.65 6.17 13.80
CA ILE A 23 -11.73 7.23 14.21
C ILE A 23 -11.25 8.00 12.97
N ASN A 24 -10.71 7.29 11.98
CA ASN A 24 -10.05 7.88 10.83
C ASN A 24 -11.02 8.63 9.90
N ILE A 25 -12.26 8.15 9.74
CA ILE A 25 -13.23 8.78 8.83
C ILE A 25 -13.58 10.22 9.24
N LYS A 26 -13.46 10.55 10.53
CA LYS A 26 -13.69 11.90 11.07
C LYS A 26 -12.58 12.89 10.70
N ASN A 27 -11.42 12.38 10.27
CA ASN A 27 -10.23 13.15 9.93
C ASN A 27 -9.99 13.22 8.40
N VAL A 28 -10.99 12.85 7.60
CA VAL A 28 -10.88 12.87 6.15
C VAL A 28 -11.07 14.30 5.64
N GLU A 29 -9.98 14.88 5.16
CA GLU A 29 -9.97 16.18 4.48
C GLU A 29 -9.71 16.05 2.97
N LYS A 30 -8.78 15.16 2.60
CA LYS A 30 -8.45 14.80 1.22
C LYS A 30 -8.58 13.30 1.02
N THR A 31 -8.94 12.90 -0.18
CA THR A 31 -9.05 11.51 -0.62
C THR A 31 -8.06 11.23 -1.74
N ILE A 32 -7.90 9.97 -2.12
CA ILE A 32 -7.07 9.63 -3.28
C ILE A 32 -7.60 10.21 -4.61
N ASP A 33 -8.83 10.73 -4.66
CA ASP A 33 -9.35 11.43 -5.85
C ASP A 33 -8.75 12.83 -6.01
N ASP A 34 -8.21 13.41 -4.93
CA ASP A 34 -7.49 14.69 -4.94
C ASP A 34 -6.03 14.53 -5.41
N LEU A 35 -5.61 13.31 -5.76
CA LEU A 35 -4.30 13.02 -6.33
C LEU A 35 -4.40 12.89 -7.85
N GLU A 36 -3.45 13.50 -8.55
CA GLU A 36 -3.31 13.36 -10.00
C GLU A 36 -2.03 12.61 -10.37
N PHE A 37 -2.19 11.43 -10.97
CA PHE A 37 -1.11 10.69 -11.61
C PHE A 37 -1.45 10.47 -13.09
N THR A 38 -0.64 11.05 -13.98
CA THR A 38 -0.83 10.95 -15.45
C THR A 38 0.11 9.94 -16.10
N GLN A 39 1.00 9.32 -15.32
CA GLN A 39 2.02 8.43 -15.84
C GLN A 39 1.42 7.06 -16.16
N GLU A 40 1.69 6.58 -17.37
CA GLU A 40 1.25 5.25 -17.82
C GLU A 40 2.01 4.11 -17.13
N LYS A 41 3.12 4.41 -16.46
CA LYS A 41 4.03 3.45 -15.85
C LYS A 41 4.35 3.83 -14.41
N ILE A 42 4.16 2.88 -13.50
CA ILE A 42 4.40 3.09 -12.06
C ILE A 42 5.36 2.02 -11.52
N LEU A 43 6.48 2.48 -10.95
CA LEU A 43 7.36 1.65 -10.14
C LEU A 43 6.85 1.66 -8.69
N VAL A 44 6.61 0.47 -8.14
CA VAL A 44 6.17 0.24 -6.76
C VAL A 44 7.31 -0.41 -5.97
N CYS A 45 7.74 0.26 -4.90
CA CYS A 45 8.86 -0.19 -4.07
C CYS A 45 8.43 -0.61 -2.65
N GLY A 46 8.80 -1.83 -2.27
CA GLY A 46 8.57 -2.38 -0.93
C GLY A 46 9.84 -2.85 -0.25
N ARG A 47 9.74 -3.14 1.04
CA ARG A 47 10.90 -3.50 1.88
C ARG A 47 11.52 -4.89 1.61
N GLY A 48 10.92 -5.72 0.75
CA GLY A 48 11.42 -7.06 0.45
C GLY A 48 12.75 -7.10 -0.33
N ALA A 49 13.32 -5.94 -0.67
CA ALA A 49 14.65 -5.80 -1.25
C ALA A 49 15.43 -4.69 -0.51
N SER A 50 16.76 -4.83 -0.44
CA SER A 50 17.66 -3.82 0.13
C SER A 50 18.09 -2.75 -0.87
N SER A 51 17.89 -3.01 -2.17
CA SER A 51 18.18 -2.09 -3.26
C SER A 51 17.01 -2.05 -4.24
N HIS A 52 16.80 -0.87 -4.81
CA HIS A 52 15.80 -0.59 -5.83
C HIS A 52 16.49 0.07 -7.03
N PRO A 53 15.92 -0.01 -8.25
CA PRO A 53 16.44 0.74 -9.39
C PRO A 53 16.60 2.22 -9.04
N GLU A 54 17.65 2.84 -9.59
CA GLU A 54 17.91 4.28 -9.42
C GLU A 54 16.91 5.08 -10.27
N PHE A 55 15.71 5.21 -9.73
CA PHE A 55 14.59 5.93 -10.30
C PHE A 55 13.79 6.51 -9.13
N ASN A 56 13.18 7.69 -9.29
CA ASN A 56 12.27 8.21 -8.26
C ASN A 56 10.99 7.35 -8.29
N PRO A 57 10.81 6.37 -7.39
CA PRO A 57 9.64 5.50 -7.46
C PRO A 57 8.41 6.38 -7.25
N ARG A 58 7.38 6.11 -8.05
CA ARG A 58 6.13 6.85 -7.85
C ARG A 58 5.53 6.41 -6.54
N PHE A 59 5.41 5.10 -6.32
CA PHE A 59 4.82 4.57 -5.09
C PHE A 59 5.83 3.78 -4.26
N ALA A 60 5.81 3.98 -2.95
CA ALA A 60 6.56 3.15 -2.02
C ALA A 60 5.76 2.85 -0.76
N THR A 61 6.08 1.75 -0.08
CA THR A 61 5.63 1.57 1.32
C THR A 61 6.48 2.44 2.26
N PRO A 62 5.93 3.02 3.34
CA PRO A 62 6.71 3.82 4.29
C PRO A 62 7.94 3.10 4.87
N SER A 63 7.88 1.77 4.98
CA SER A 63 8.96 0.94 5.52
C SER A 63 10.12 0.71 4.55
N THR A 64 9.99 1.13 3.28
CA THR A 64 11.09 1.12 2.30
C THR A 64 12.12 2.22 2.58
N MET A 65 11.73 3.31 3.25
CA MET A 65 12.60 4.43 3.66
C MET A 65 13.31 5.17 2.51
N ILE A 66 12.77 5.10 1.29
CA ILE A 66 13.24 5.85 0.12
C ILE A 66 12.34 7.06 -0.17
N GLN A 67 12.82 8.02 -0.96
CA GLN A 67 11.95 9.08 -1.48
C GLN A 67 10.98 8.48 -2.49
N ALA A 68 9.71 8.89 -2.44
CA ALA A 68 8.68 8.53 -3.40
C ALA A 68 7.70 9.70 -3.57
N ASP A 69 6.90 9.67 -4.63
CA ASP A 69 5.84 10.66 -4.81
C ASP A 69 4.64 10.39 -3.89
N LEU A 70 4.36 9.11 -3.64
CA LEU A 70 3.27 8.66 -2.77
C LEU A 70 3.71 7.48 -1.90
N TYR A 71 3.48 7.61 -0.61
CA TYR A 71 3.65 6.53 0.36
C TYR A 71 2.31 5.84 0.59
N VAL A 72 2.23 4.53 0.40
CA VAL A 72 0.97 3.78 0.55
C VAL A 72 1.02 2.92 1.81
N THR A 73 0.01 3.02 2.66
CA THR A 73 -0.07 2.19 3.87
C THR A 73 -1.49 1.74 4.22
N VAL A 74 -1.58 0.49 4.67
CA VAL A 74 -2.75 -0.12 5.33
C VAL A 74 -2.37 -0.66 6.71
N ASP A 75 -1.23 -0.23 7.26
CA ASP A 75 -0.66 -0.78 8.48
C ASP A 75 -1.60 -0.51 9.66
N HIS A 76 -1.99 -1.57 10.36
CA HIS A 76 -3.00 -1.52 11.42
C HIS A 76 -2.41 -1.67 12.82
N HIS A 77 -1.08 -1.76 12.92
CA HIS A 77 -0.36 -1.66 14.18
C HIS A 77 0.13 -0.24 14.38
N LYS A 78 0.45 0.08 15.64
CA LYS A 78 1.11 1.34 15.98
C LYS A 78 2.38 1.52 15.11
N PRO A 79 2.61 2.71 14.51
CA PRO A 79 3.75 2.90 13.62
C PRO A 79 5.05 2.64 14.36
N LYS A 80 5.92 1.81 13.77
CA LYS A 80 7.26 1.59 14.31
C LYS A 80 8.11 2.84 14.09
N LYS A 81 8.99 3.15 15.03
CA LYS A 81 9.84 4.36 14.99
C LYS A 81 10.71 4.42 13.75
N GLU A 82 11.16 3.26 13.24
CA GLU A 82 11.99 3.20 12.04
C GLU A 82 11.21 3.37 10.72
N TYR A 83 9.87 3.27 10.73
CA TYR A 83 9.04 3.51 9.55
C TYR A 83 8.43 4.90 9.64
N PHE A 84 8.03 5.48 8.50
CA PHE A 84 7.57 6.88 8.41
C PHE A 84 8.68 7.87 8.76
N THR A 85 9.64 8.03 7.85
CA THR A 85 10.83 8.88 8.03
C THR A 85 10.98 9.99 6.98
N LYS A 86 10.03 10.08 6.05
CA LYS A 86 10.10 10.98 4.90
C LYS A 86 8.93 11.95 4.92
N LYS A 87 9.13 13.15 4.37
CA LYS A 87 8.05 14.07 4.05
C LYS A 87 7.47 13.69 2.68
N GLY A 88 6.16 13.85 2.49
CA GLY A 88 5.52 13.64 1.19
C GLY A 88 4.02 13.37 1.32
N ASN A 89 3.44 12.87 0.24
CA ASN A 89 2.04 12.48 0.19
C ASN A 89 1.87 11.04 0.65
N TYR A 90 0.81 10.77 1.40
CA TYR A 90 0.50 9.45 1.94
C TYR A 90 -0.89 9.03 1.54
N ALA A 91 -1.02 7.93 0.80
CA ALA A 91 -2.29 7.23 0.63
C ALA A 91 -2.51 6.29 1.82
N VAL A 92 -3.51 6.59 2.64
CA VAL A 92 -3.77 5.89 3.91
C VAL A 92 -5.14 5.24 3.87
N SER A 93 -5.18 3.95 4.18
CA SER A 93 -6.46 3.24 4.33
C SER A 93 -7.18 3.65 5.62
N LEU A 94 -8.51 3.74 5.58
CA LEU A 94 -9.33 3.98 6.77
C LEU A 94 -9.09 2.98 7.92
N ILE A 95 -8.60 1.78 7.64
CA ILE A 95 -8.34 0.76 8.68
C ILE A 95 -6.94 0.89 9.31
N ALA A 96 -6.11 1.81 8.81
CA ALA A 96 -4.78 2.03 9.34
C ALA A 96 -4.85 2.47 10.81
N HIS A 97 -3.83 2.14 11.58
CA HIS A 97 -3.79 2.51 12.99
C HIS A 97 -3.81 4.05 13.13
N PRO A 98 -4.68 4.65 13.98
CA PRO A 98 -4.82 6.12 14.05
C PRO A 98 -3.53 6.89 14.38
N ASP A 99 -2.60 6.30 15.14
CA ASP A 99 -1.30 6.93 15.40
C ASP A 99 -0.43 7.12 14.13
N ILE A 100 -0.71 6.41 13.02
CA ILE A 100 -0.03 6.64 11.74
C ILE A 100 -0.31 8.06 11.23
N GLN A 101 -1.55 8.54 11.36
CA GLN A 101 -1.91 9.91 10.98
C GLN A 101 -1.04 10.92 11.73
N LYS A 102 -0.94 10.78 13.06
CA LYS A 102 -0.12 11.66 13.89
C LYS A 102 1.33 11.66 13.42
N LYS A 103 1.87 10.47 13.14
CA LYS A 103 3.25 10.30 12.67
C LYS A 103 3.50 10.96 11.31
N ILE A 104 2.54 10.88 10.38
CA ILE A 104 2.65 11.52 9.07
C ILE A 104 2.62 13.05 9.21
N LEU A 105 1.73 13.59 10.05
CA LEU A 105 1.63 15.02 10.29
C LEU A 105 2.88 15.60 10.97
N GLU A 106 3.51 14.86 11.90
CA GLU A 106 4.82 15.23 12.50
C GLU A 106 5.93 15.40 11.45
N LEU A 107 5.83 14.71 10.30
CA LEU A 107 6.79 14.79 9.21
C LEU A 107 6.45 15.90 8.21
N ASN A 108 5.42 16.71 8.48
CA ASN A 108 4.80 17.64 7.52
C ASN A 108 4.34 16.93 6.24
N GLY A 109 3.88 15.68 6.35
CA GLY A 109 3.28 14.93 5.25
C GLY A 109 1.80 15.27 5.06
N GLU A 110 1.31 15.03 3.85
CA GLU A 110 -0.12 15.15 3.52
C GLU A 110 -0.77 13.77 3.43
N ILE A 111 -2.03 13.67 3.87
CA ILE A 111 -2.78 12.41 3.91
C ILE A 111 -3.93 12.46 2.92
N PHE A 112 -4.01 11.43 2.10
CA PHE A 112 -5.05 11.19 1.11
C PHE A 112 -5.72 9.86 1.43
N TRP A 113 -6.96 9.91 1.86
CA TRP A 113 -7.66 8.74 2.38
C TRP A 113 -8.27 7.88 1.28
N PHE A 114 -8.27 6.57 1.53
CA PHE A 114 -9.08 5.61 0.79
C PHE A 114 -9.72 4.60 1.74
N SER A 115 -10.77 3.93 1.28
CA SER A 115 -11.47 2.91 2.05
C SER A 115 -11.23 1.52 1.45
N PRO A 116 -11.07 0.48 2.27
CA PRO A 116 -11.23 -0.89 1.78
C PRO A 116 -12.62 -1.08 1.16
N GLN A 117 -12.70 -1.93 0.16
CA GLN A 117 -13.92 -2.20 -0.62
C GLN A 117 -15.12 -2.71 0.20
N TYR A 118 -14.88 -3.32 1.35
CA TYR A 118 -15.92 -3.94 2.18
C TYR A 118 -16.56 -2.98 3.18
N LEU A 119 -15.96 -1.80 3.43
CA LEU A 119 -16.52 -0.81 4.33
C LEU A 119 -17.60 0.01 3.61
N LYS A 120 -18.75 0.20 4.27
CA LYS A 120 -19.86 1.04 3.79
C LYS A 120 -19.57 2.51 4.13
N ASN A 121 -19.15 3.28 3.12
CA ASN A 121 -18.95 4.73 3.15
C ASN A 121 -18.72 5.21 1.70
N ASP A 122 -18.68 6.52 1.49
CA ASP A 122 -18.58 7.11 0.15
C ASP A 122 -17.14 7.41 -0.32
N LEU A 123 -16.12 7.00 0.46
CA LEU A 123 -14.73 7.22 0.06
C LEU A 123 -14.31 6.29 -1.09
N PRO A 124 -13.31 6.71 -1.90
CA PRO A 124 -12.74 5.89 -2.95
C PRO A 124 -12.32 4.50 -2.44
N LYS A 125 -12.70 3.46 -3.19
CA LYS A 125 -12.55 2.06 -2.76
C LYS A 125 -11.32 1.42 -3.38
N ILE A 126 -10.46 0.87 -2.54
CA ILE A 126 -9.26 0.14 -2.97
C ILE A 126 -9.29 -1.30 -2.46
N ILE A 127 -8.91 -2.21 -3.36
CA ILE A 127 -8.68 -3.62 -3.04
C ILE A 127 -7.27 -3.76 -2.48
N SER A 128 -7.11 -3.88 -1.16
CA SER A 128 -5.79 -4.04 -0.52
C SER A 128 -5.48 -5.46 -0.05
N GLY A 129 -6.38 -6.40 -0.30
CA GLY A 129 -6.30 -7.79 0.14
C GLY A 129 -7.69 -8.37 0.41
N VAL A 130 -7.74 -9.42 1.24
CA VAL A 130 -9.00 -9.88 1.84
C VAL A 130 -9.16 -9.24 3.21
N ILE A 131 -10.39 -9.21 3.73
CA ILE A 131 -10.67 -8.66 5.05
C ILE A 131 -9.74 -9.28 6.10
N THR A 132 -9.19 -8.48 7.01
CA THR A 132 -8.19 -8.86 8.05
C THR A 132 -6.78 -9.18 7.56
N LEU A 133 -6.59 -9.34 6.25
CA LEU A 133 -5.32 -9.68 5.60
C LEU A 133 -5.03 -8.71 4.43
N GLU A 134 -5.08 -7.42 4.74
CA GLU A 134 -4.69 -6.35 3.84
C GLU A 134 -3.17 -6.10 3.89
N ASN A 135 -2.58 -5.72 2.76
CA ASN A 135 -1.15 -5.47 2.64
C ASN A 135 -0.86 -4.17 1.88
N SER A 136 0.09 -3.38 2.40
CA SER A 136 0.46 -2.08 1.84
C SER A 136 1.02 -2.21 0.41
N GLY A 137 1.75 -3.28 0.10
CA GLY A 137 2.22 -3.56 -1.26
C GLY A 137 1.11 -3.92 -2.23
N LEU A 138 0.12 -4.69 -1.79
CA LEU A 138 -1.08 -4.98 -2.58
C LEU A 138 -1.93 -3.73 -2.82
N ALA A 139 -2.08 -2.88 -1.80
CA ALA A 139 -2.75 -1.59 -1.92
C ALA A 139 -2.07 -0.69 -2.95
N SER A 140 -0.73 -0.64 -2.98
CA SER A 140 0.02 0.13 -3.99
C SER A 140 -0.25 -0.31 -5.42
N ILE A 141 -0.39 -1.63 -5.65
CA ILE A 141 -0.71 -2.18 -6.97
C ILE A 141 -2.13 -1.76 -7.38
N SER A 142 -3.09 -1.90 -6.48
CA SER A 142 -4.47 -1.50 -6.73
C SER A 142 -4.61 0.00 -6.96
N LEU A 143 -3.88 0.84 -6.22
CA LEU A 143 -3.81 2.29 -6.46
C LEU A 143 -3.20 2.59 -7.83
N SER A 144 -2.17 1.85 -8.25
CA SER A 144 -1.58 2.07 -9.58
C SER A 144 -2.61 1.83 -10.69
N SER A 145 -3.40 0.76 -10.53
CA SER A 145 -4.52 0.46 -11.42
C SER A 145 -5.65 1.49 -11.32
N TYR A 146 -5.95 2.00 -10.11
CA TYR A 146 -6.92 3.07 -9.87
C TYR A 146 -6.59 4.33 -10.66
N PHE A 147 -5.31 4.71 -10.68
CA PHE A 147 -4.80 5.84 -11.46
C PHE A 147 -4.55 5.50 -12.94
N ASN A 148 -5.16 4.43 -13.46
CA ASN A 148 -5.09 4.03 -14.88
C ASN A 148 -3.67 3.75 -15.40
N ALA A 149 -2.72 3.36 -14.55
CA ALA A 149 -1.41 2.95 -15.02
C ALA A 149 -1.56 1.74 -15.96
N LYS A 150 -0.92 1.80 -17.12
CA LYS A 150 -0.89 0.69 -18.08
C LYS A 150 0.09 -0.40 -17.64
N SER A 151 1.13 -0.04 -16.90
CA SER A 151 2.18 -0.96 -16.48
C SER A 151 2.70 -0.66 -15.08
N VAL A 152 2.84 -1.70 -14.27
CA VAL A 152 3.38 -1.65 -12.91
C VAL A 152 4.61 -2.54 -12.81
N LEU A 153 5.70 -2.00 -12.28
CA LEU A 153 6.90 -2.77 -11.95
C LEU A 153 7.04 -2.86 -10.44
N LEU A 154 7.20 -4.08 -9.94
CA LEU A 154 7.38 -4.36 -8.52
C LEU A 154 8.86 -4.52 -8.20
N SER A 155 9.32 -3.78 -7.18
CA SER A 155 10.65 -3.91 -6.59
C SER A 155 10.52 -4.14 -5.09
N GLY A 156 10.91 -5.32 -4.61
CA GLY A 156 10.83 -5.65 -3.18
C GLY A 156 9.40 -5.89 -2.64
N ILE A 157 8.42 -6.15 -3.52
CA ILE A 157 7.10 -6.66 -3.13
C ILE A 157 7.07 -8.16 -3.43
N LYS A 158 7.14 -8.99 -2.39
CA LYS A 158 7.37 -10.45 -2.54
C LYS A 158 6.27 -11.34 -1.96
N LEU A 159 5.62 -10.90 -0.87
CA LEU A 159 4.67 -11.70 -0.09
C LEU A 159 5.19 -13.11 0.27
N THR A 160 6.44 -13.19 0.72
CA THR A 160 7.08 -14.43 1.17
C THR A 160 7.26 -14.47 2.69
N GLY A 161 7.58 -15.64 3.25
CA GLY A 161 7.75 -15.81 4.69
C GLY A 161 6.48 -15.46 5.46
N LEU A 162 6.60 -14.62 6.49
CA LEU A 162 5.46 -14.16 7.30
C LEU A 162 4.39 -13.41 6.48
N TYR A 163 4.75 -12.89 5.30
CA TYR A 163 3.83 -12.20 4.39
C TYR A 163 3.10 -13.14 3.43
N ALA A 164 3.39 -14.45 3.43
CA ALA A 164 2.73 -15.42 2.56
C ALA A 164 1.21 -15.51 2.79
N LYS A 165 0.74 -15.18 3.99
CA LYS A 165 -0.68 -15.09 4.31
C LYS A 165 -1.46 -14.08 3.45
N PHE A 166 -0.80 -13.10 2.85
CA PHE A 166 -1.42 -12.11 1.99
C PHE A 166 -1.59 -12.59 0.53
N LEU A 167 -1.09 -13.78 0.19
CA LEU A 167 -1.18 -14.32 -1.18
C LEU A 167 -2.63 -14.57 -1.64
N GLU A 168 -3.57 -14.81 -0.73
CA GLU A 168 -4.99 -14.90 -1.09
C GLU A 168 -5.49 -13.58 -1.67
N GLY A 169 -5.20 -12.47 -0.99
CA GLY A 169 -5.54 -11.12 -1.44
C GLY A 169 -4.88 -10.73 -2.76
N LYS A 170 -3.70 -11.30 -3.07
CA LYS A 170 -3.00 -11.09 -4.34
C LYS A 170 -3.90 -11.41 -5.54
N LYS A 171 -4.63 -12.53 -5.51
CA LYS A 171 -5.46 -12.97 -6.64
C LYS A 171 -6.49 -11.90 -7.00
N LEU A 172 -7.20 -11.37 -6.00
CA LEU A 172 -8.20 -10.32 -6.18
C LEU A 172 -7.60 -9.04 -6.78
N VAL A 173 -6.46 -8.62 -6.27
CA VAL A 173 -5.75 -7.41 -6.73
C VAL A 173 -5.29 -7.55 -8.18
N PHE A 174 -4.70 -8.69 -8.53
CA PHE A 174 -4.19 -8.94 -9.88
C PHE A 174 -5.33 -9.08 -10.90
N GLU A 175 -6.44 -9.74 -10.53
CA GLU A 175 -7.62 -9.81 -11.38
C GLU A 175 -8.24 -8.43 -11.64
N ASN A 176 -8.29 -7.57 -10.60
CA ASN A 176 -8.78 -6.20 -10.76
C ASN A 176 -7.85 -5.35 -11.63
N ALA A 177 -6.53 -5.44 -11.44
CA ALA A 177 -5.55 -4.78 -12.30
C ALA A 177 -5.68 -5.22 -13.76
N LEU A 178 -5.87 -6.52 -14.02
CA LEU A 178 -6.06 -7.05 -15.36
C LEU A 178 -7.35 -6.52 -16.02
N LYS A 179 -8.46 -6.43 -15.27
CA LYS A 179 -9.72 -5.82 -15.76
C LYS A 179 -9.53 -4.38 -16.20
N ASN A 180 -8.67 -3.64 -15.50
CA ASN A 180 -8.29 -2.26 -15.83
C ASN A 180 -7.17 -2.17 -16.89
N LYS A 181 -6.79 -3.30 -17.51
CA LYS A 181 -5.74 -3.41 -18.52
C LYS A 181 -4.34 -3.01 -18.02
N THR A 182 -4.13 -3.04 -16.71
CA THR A 182 -2.82 -2.82 -16.07
C THR A 182 -2.01 -4.11 -16.09
N LYS A 183 -0.83 -4.08 -16.71
CA LYS A 183 0.14 -5.20 -16.69
C LYS A 183 1.04 -5.07 -15.47
N ILE A 184 1.31 -6.18 -14.79
CA ILE A 184 2.16 -6.20 -13.59
C ILE A 184 3.39 -7.06 -13.88
N PHE A 185 4.56 -6.51 -13.56
CA PHE A 185 5.86 -7.17 -13.67
C PHE A 185 6.60 -7.10 -12.33
N SER A 186 7.59 -7.98 -12.10
CA SER A 186 8.50 -7.83 -10.96
C SER A 186 9.95 -8.04 -11.37
N LEU A 187 10.87 -7.39 -10.67
CA LEU A 187 12.31 -7.52 -10.95
C LEU A 187 12.84 -8.93 -10.60
N ASP A 188 12.25 -9.58 -9.61
CA ASP A 188 12.67 -10.87 -9.09
C ASP A 188 11.91 -12.06 -9.69
N GLY A 189 10.78 -11.82 -10.37
CA GLY A 189 9.88 -12.86 -10.86
C GLY A 189 9.05 -13.58 -9.79
N VAL A 190 9.02 -13.09 -8.54
CA VAL A 190 8.35 -13.80 -7.42
C VAL A 190 6.83 -13.63 -7.47
N LEU A 191 6.34 -12.39 -7.61
CA LEU A 191 4.89 -12.13 -7.61
C LEU A 191 4.28 -12.00 -9.00
N ALA A 192 5.08 -11.63 -10.00
CA ALA A 192 4.61 -11.32 -11.34
C ALA A 192 5.65 -11.73 -12.39
N ALA A 193 5.32 -11.56 -13.66
CA ALA A 193 6.23 -11.87 -14.76
C ALA A 193 7.56 -11.10 -14.58
N LYS A 194 8.67 -11.82 -14.68
CA LYS A 194 10.00 -11.24 -14.50
C LYS A 194 10.35 -10.30 -15.64
N THR A 195 10.90 -9.12 -15.33
CA THR A 195 11.48 -8.19 -16.31
C THR A 195 12.65 -7.42 -15.70
N THR A 196 13.45 -6.75 -16.52
CA THR A 196 14.44 -5.77 -16.06
C THR A 196 13.84 -4.38 -16.03
N PHE A 197 14.45 -3.44 -15.28
CA PHE A 197 14.01 -2.05 -15.29
C PHE A 197 14.09 -1.44 -16.69
N ASP A 198 15.19 -1.68 -17.42
CA ASP A 198 15.41 -1.15 -18.76
C ASP A 198 14.41 -1.69 -19.78
N ASP A 199 14.07 -2.98 -19.71
CA ASP A 199 13.08 -3.57 -20.61
C ASP A 199 11.67 -3.08 -20.30
N TRP A 200 11.35 -2.92 -19.02
CA TRP A 200 10.08 -2.32 -18.60
C TRP A 200 9.94 -0.86 -19.04
N CYS A 201 11.02 -0.08 -19.02
CA CYS A 201 11.04 1.29 -19.51
C CYS A 201 10.76 1.39 -21.02
N LYS A 202 11.09 0.36 -21.81
CA LYS A 202 10.83 0.29 -23.26
C LYS A 202 9.42 -0.19 -23.64
N PHE A 203 8.72 -0.82 -22.70
CA PHE A 203 7.39 -1.44 -22.92
C PHE A 203 6.28 -0.44 -23.27
#